data_AF-A0A6J4XU10-F1
#
_entry.id   AF-A0A6J4XU10-F1
#
_cell.length_a   1.000
_cell.length_b   1.000
_cell.length_c   1.000
_cell.angle_alpha   90.00
_cell.angle_beta   90.00
_cell.angle_gamma   90.00
#
_symmetry.space_group_name_H-M   'P 1'
#
loop_
_entity.id
_entity.type
_entity.pdbx_description
1 polymer ?
#
loop_
_entity_poly.entity_id
_entity_poly.type
_entity_poly.pdbx_seq_one_letter_code
_entity_poly.pdbx_strand_id
1 'polypeptide(L)'
;MFLYRDQEADDPDEKEKFDVVRTLVWNHPDNPDDSSDRKFPIEANAIIGKDLSDGEHDGNNCGESGYVLFENAPYDGAGENSAYDRSTGTGPIFPVNRDLTGPFKDAQTDPLDDLVVVWYQTSSNSGVCWPSKPVRYDTVWPDPAPKIVIASGLGSGPLPPAQYGPVEDILIYIQPDRGQPGYNDNEEHAAFFTAQGSQDPAVFALRNDLNRDDTSEAYVLLKYINPDDGEWTFKVFEVVAQSASYERDASGQVQENNATQNRYDIDDSGVLLERSDAPPEPSYYIGVNGRLRNESDNECYNLTGSGIVSVSCLSDDVKYYYIDENGDLQEQTASLPTALYALDRHGVLVDSTNYYRFHYTETAGQEINPPYPLNQQTFGPCPESYTSTPESVLDDKAGKFFAKNGGFNGKLTEDVIVNYFYRLQPGFYYDLDSSGVNDKPVSTCVALLGRPDGISEGYPVDTIYSVRWPDTVPTLHVGETLIDAMTQEGEPVGLPNVGDQCIVHVLFDQSIAETGGPDDPNANPAVNLIDPLHEHSEPWKLDNPEKDLPQSMKPEFSLEPAVGVRCPAAAP
;
A
#
# COMPACT_ATOMS: atom_id res chain seq x y z
N MET A 1 38.18 21.31 54.77
CA MET A 1 37.72 19.94 55.08
C MET A 1 38.98 19.16 55.43
N PHE A 2 39.17 18.78 56.70
CA PHE A 2 40.35 18.02 57.13
C PHE A 2 39.99 16.54 57.02
N LEU A 3 40.74 15.80 56.19
CA LEU A 3 40.64 14.35 56.03
C LEU A 3 40.99 13.68 57.38
N TYR A 4 40.19 12.71 57.83
CA TYR A 4 40.52 11.90 59.00
C TYR A 4 41.83 11.13 58.76
N ARG A 5 42.65 10.97 59.81
CA ARG A 5 43.84 10.12 59.71
C ARG A 5 43.41 8.66 59.84
N ASP A 6 43.91 7.79 58.96
CA ASP A 6 43.66 6.33 58.94
C ASP A 6 43.81 5.59 60.28
N GLN A 7 44.42 6.22 61.29
CA GLN A 7 44.61 5.69 62.65
C GLN A 7 43.38 5.88 63.56
N GLU A 8 42.32 6.56 63.10
CA GLU A 8 41.13 6.89 63.90
C GLU A 8 39.87 6.13 63.49
N ALA A 9 39.92 5.31 62.42
CA ALA A 9 38.85 4.43 61.97
C ALA A 9 39.31 2.96 62.08
N ASP A 10 38.94 2.31 63.19
CA ASP A 10 39.29 0.90 63.48
C ASP A 10 38.55 -0.09 62.56
N ASP A 11 37.41 0.31 62.00
CA ASP A 11 36.66 -0.44 60.99
C ASP A 11 37.06 0.02 59.56
N PRO A 12 37.57 -0.87 58.69
CA PRO A 12 37.87 -0.56 57.29
C PRO A 12 36.70 0.03 56.50
N ASP A 13 35.46 -0.29 56.87
CA ASP A 13 34.26 0.24 56.21
C ASP A 13 33.90 1.68 56.64
N GLU A 14 34.47 2.16 57.75
CA GLU A 14 34.33 3.53 58.25
C GLU A 14 35.42 4.50 57.74
N LYS A 15 36.35 4.01 56.90
CA LYS A 15 37.41 4.85 56.30
C LYS A 15 36.87 5.74 55.19
N GLU A 16 37.46 6.92 55.06
CA GLU A 16 37.18 7.83 53.94
C GLU A 16 37.59 7.16 52.61
N LYS A 17 36.60 6.89 51.76
CA LYS A 17 36.81 6.36 50.41
C LYS A 17 36.88 7.53 49.43
N PHE A 18 37.89 7.56 48.57
CA PHE A 18 38.05 8.60 47.56
C PHE A 18 38.30 7.97 46.20
N ASP A 19 37.64 8.55 45.18
CA ASP A 19 37.92 8.24 43.78
C ASP A 19 38.84 9.32 43.20
N VAL A 20 39.87 8.91 42.47
CA VAL A 20 40.69 9.80 41.65
C VAL A 20 40.23 9.64 40.21
N VAL A 21 39.61 10.70 39.68
CA VAL A 21 39.03 10.70 38.33
C VAL A 21 39.84 11.57 37.37
N ARG A 22 39.95 11.12 36.12
CA ARG A 22 40.46 11.92 34.99
C ARG A 22 39.27 12.23 34.09
N THR A 23 39.07 13.51 33.79
CA THR A 23 38.04 13.93 32.82
C THR A 23 38.65 13.98 31.44
N LEU A 24 37.98 13.32 30.49
CA LEU A 24 38.30 13.35 29.06
C LEU A 24 37.13 14.00 28.32
N VAL A 25 37.42 14.64 27.19
CA VAL A 25 36.36 15.04 26.26
C VAL A 25 35.78 13.80 25.58
N TRP A 26 34.51 13.85 25.18
CA TRP A 26 33.82 12.69 24.58
C TRP A 26 34.49 12.20 23.29
N ASN A 27 35.17 13.09 22.56
CA ASN A 27 35.93 12.83 21.35
C ASN A 27 37.44 12.81 21.58
N HIS A 28 37.87 12.27 22.74
CA HIS A 28 39.28 12.23 23.12
C HIS A 28 40.09 11.42 22.08
N PRO A 29 41.07 12.05 21.40
CA PRO A 29 41.78 11.41 20.32
C PRO A 29 42.67 10.27 20.82
N ASP A 30 43.00 9.36 19.91
CA ASP A 30 43.98 8.32 20.21
C ASP A 30 45.36 8.93 20.46
N ASN A 31 46.04 8.46 21.50
CA ASN A 31 47.44 8.77 21.74
C ASN A 31 48.28 7.53 21.43
N PRO A 32 48.91 7.46 20.24
CA PRO A 32 49.63 6.26 19.81
C PRO A 32 50.86 5.94 20.68
N ASP A 33 51.34 6.91 21.47
CA ASP A 33 52.50 6.75 22.35
C ASP A 33 52.13 6.28 23.78
N ASP A 34 50.84 6.20 24.10
CA ASP A 34 50.35 5.76 25.41
C ASP A 34 49.25 4.70 25.27
N SER A 35 49.64 3.43 25.38
CA SER A 35 48.72 2.30 25.31
C SER A 35 47.68 2.25 26.44
N SER A 36 47.80 3.12 27.45
CA SER A 36 46.80 3.27 28.52
C SER A 36 45.80 4.40 28.26
N ASP A 37 46.02 5.23 27.23
CA ASP A 37 45.11 6.28 26.83
C ASP A 37 43.96 5.69 26.01
N ARG A 38 42.73 5.92 26.45
CA ARG A 38 41.54 5.40 25.78
C ARG A 38 41.09 6.37 24.71
N LYS A 39 41.04 5.92 23.46
CA LYS A 39 40.40 6.65 22.37
C LYS A 39 38.88 6.70 22.58
N PHE A 40 38.29 7.88 22.40
CA PHE A 40 36.85 8.10 22.43
C PHE A 40 36.37 9.00 21.27
N PRO A 41 35.11 8.89 20.85
CA PRO A 41 34.13 7.89 21.29
C PRO A 41 34.50 6.48 20.80
N ILE A 42 33.84 5.47 21.35
CA ILE A 42 33.79 4.14 20.72
C ILE A 42 32.75 4.21 19.60
N GLU A 43 33.08 3.74 18.41
CA GLU A 43 32.13 3.68 17.30
C GLU A 43 31.35 2.35 17.35
N ALA A 44 30.04 2.41 17.17
CA ALA A 44 29.16 1.26 17.10
C ALA A 44 28.03 1.50 16.09
N ASN A 45 27.31 0.45 15.71
CA ASN A 45 26.09 0.58 14.91
C ASN A 45 24.86 0.45 15.81
N ALA A 46 23.82 1.19 15.47
CA ALA A 46 22.51 1.13 16.10
C ALA A 46 21.45 0.82 15.05
N ILE A 47 20.56 -0.14 15.33
CA ILE A 47 19.44 -0.42 14.44
C ILE A 47 18.28 0.50 14.84
N ILE A 48 17.77 1.27 13.87
CA ILE A 48 16.61 2.15 14.09
C ILE A 48 15.40 1.32 14.57
N GLY A 49 14.70 1.85 15.58
CA GLY A 49 13.59 1.17 16.25
C GLY A 49 14.00 0.06 17.22
N LYS A 50 15.29 -0.07 17.57
CA LYS A 50 15.75 -0.95 18.66
C LYS A 50 16.35 -0.14 19.80
N ASP A 51 16.03 -0.53 21.02
CA ASP A 51 16.56 0.10 22.22
C ASP A 51 18.08 -0.11 22.31
N LEU A 52 18.79 0.93 22.73
CA LEU A 52 20.22 0.88 22.94
C LEU A 52 20.53 0.39 24.36
N SER A 53 21.47 -0.54 24.44
CA SER A 53 22.03 -1.00 25.72
C SER A 53 23.53 -1.22 25.60
N ASP A 54 24.24 -1.08 26.71
CA ASP A 54 25.65 -1.41 26.81
C ASP A 54 25.89 -2.31 28.02
N GLY A 55 26.52 -3.47 27.80
CA GLY A 55 26.75 -4.46 28.85
C GLY A 55 27.72 -4.01 29.95
N GLU A 56 28.46 -2.92 29.74
CA GLU A 56 29.31 -2.30 30.76
C GLU A 56 28.59 -1.23 31.58
N HIS A 57 27.34 -0.90 31.24
CA HIS A 57 26.53 0.04 32.00
C HIS A 57 25.99 -0.61 33.29
N ASP A 58 26.18 0.06 34.43
CA ASP A 58 25.57 -0.39 35.69
C ASP A 58 24.12 0.11 35.81
N GLY A 59 23.22 -0.60 35.11
CA GLY A 59 21.80 -0.28 35.07
C GLY A 59 21.08 -0.31 36.43
N ASN A 60 21.62 -1.05 37.41
CA ASN A 60 20.99 -1.20 38.73
C ASN A 60 21.22 0.02 39.63
N ASN A 61 22.35 0.71 39.43
CA ASN A 61 22.79 1.79 40.32
C ASN A 61 22.81 3.15 39.63
N CYS A 62 22.92 3.18 38.29
CA CYS A 62 23.12 4.41 37.51
C CYS A 62 21.93 4.82 36.64
N GLY A 63 20.74 4.25 36.89
CA GLY A 63 19.60 4.35 35.99
C GLY A 63 19.68 3.29 34.88
N GLU A 64 18.56 2.98 34.25
CA GLU A 64 18.46 1.88 33.28
C GLU A 64 19.13 2.19 31.94
N SER A 65 19.32 3.48 31.64
CA SER A 65 19.80 3.97 30.34
C SER A 65 21.02 4.88 30.49
N GLY A 66 21.78 4.99 29.40
CA GLY A 66 22.87 5.95 29.28
C GLY A 66 22.38 7.39 29.10
N TYR A 67 23.31 8.32 29.03
CA TYR A 67 23.00 9.73 28.78
C TYR A 67 23.26 10.12 27.32
N VAL A 68 22.21 10.49 26.58
CA VAL A 68 22.36 11.07 25.23
C VAL A 68 23.03 12.44 25.33
N LEU A 69 24.23 12.57 24.76
CA LEU A 69 25.07 13.76 24.91
C LEU A 69 24.56 14.94 24.09
N PHE A 70 24.14 14.72 22.85
CA PHE A 70 23.69 15.76 21.94
C PHE A 70 22.16 15.82 21.86
N GLU A 71 21.62 17.02 22.05
CA GLU A 71 20.18 17.22 22.22
C GLU A 71 19.40 16.89 20.95
N ASN A 72 19.96 17.21 19.78
CA ASN A 72 19.30 17.07 18.48
C ASN A 72 19.66 15.75 17.77
N ALA A 73 20.16 14.76 18.50
CA ALA A 73 20.47 13.46 17.94
C ALA A 73 19.23 12.73 17.41
N PRO A 74 19.36 11.76 16.48
CA PRO A 74 18.24 11.08 15.85
C PRO A 74 17.63 9.99 16.76
N TYR A 75 17.20 10.37 17.97
CA TYR A 75 16.53 9.50 18.95
C TYR A 75 15.15 10.02 19.32
N ASP A 76 14.32 9.13 19.86
CA ASP A 76 12.99 9.44 20.36
C ASP A 76 13.00 10.21 21.70
N GLY A 77 13.31 11.51 21.62
CA GLY A 77 13.47 12.40 22.76
C GLY A 77 12.51 13.59 22.84
N ALA A 78 11.60 13.73 21.86
CA ALA A 78 10.75 14.89 21.73
C ALA A 78 9.27 14.57 21.99
N GLY A 79 8.57 15.51 22.65
CA GLY A 79 7.13 15.43 22.89
C GLY A 79 6.74 14.66 24.15
N GLU A 80 5.43 14.72 24.48
CA GLU A 80 4.86 14.10 25.70
C GLU A 80 4.98 12.57 25.69
N ASN A 81 4.99 11.98 24.50
CA ASN A 81 5.14 10.54 24.31
C ASN A 81 6.59 10.16 24.00
N SER A 82 7.60 10.97 24.33
CA SER A 82 9.01 10.59 24.11
C SER A 82 9.36 9.30 24.87
N ALA A 83 10.20 8.46 24.27
CA ALA A 83 10.65 7.24 24.94
C ALA A 83 11.74 7.53 25.98
N TYR A 84 12.62 8.51 25.69
CA TYR A 84 13.72 8.89 26.56
C TYR A 84 13.64 10.36 26.98
N ASP A 85 13.68 10.60 28.28
CA ASP A 85 13.83 11.95 28.85
C ASP A 85 15.31 12.25 29.10
N ARG A 86 15.90 13.06 28.21
CA ARG A 86 17.31 13.47 28.32
C ARG A 86 17.62 14.28 29.56
N SER A 87 16.66 15.03 30.11
CA SER A 87 16.90 15.90 31.27
C SER A 87 17.12 15.11 32.56
N THR A 88 16.44 13.97 32.67
CA THR A 88 16.50 13.06 33.82
C THR A 88 17.37 11.83 33.54
N GLY A 89 17.63 11.50 32.27
CA GLY A 89 18.39 10.32 31.88
C GLY A 89 17.61 9.02 32.02
N THR A 90 16.29 9.06 31.84
CA THR A 90 15.40 7.91 32.07
C THR A 90 14.63 7.51 30.82
N GLY A 91 14.30 6.22 30.72
CA GLY A 91 13.57 5.63 29.60
C GLY A 91 14.48 5.01 28.53
N PRO A 92 13.96 4.16 27.64
CA PRO A 92 14.73 3.51 26.60
C PRO A 92 15.15 4.48 25.47
N ILE A 93 16.34 4.29 24.92
CA ILE A 93 16.88 5.15 23.85
C ILE A 93 16.69 4.45 22.52
N PHE A 94 15.69 4.88 21.75
CA PHE A 94 15.44 4.39 20.40
C PHE A 94 15.98 5.37 19.35
N PRO A 95 16.88 4.95 18.45
CA PRO A 95 17.13 5.69 17.23
C PRO A 95 15.90 5.64 16.31
N VAL A 96 15.56 6.76 15.69
CA VAL A 96 14.32 6.93 14.88
C VAL A 96 14.55 7.42 13.46
N ASN A 97 15.80 7.80 13.16
CA ASN A 97 16.26 8.12 11.82
C ASN A 97 17.77 7.93 11.73
N ARG A 98 18.33 8.14 10.53
CA ARG A 98 19.76 8.27 10.30
C ARG A 98 20.28 9.61 10.80
N ASP A 99 21.58 9.70 10.97
CA ASP A 99 22.27 10.98 10.92
C ASP A 99 22.27 11.51 9.47
N LEU A 100 21.61 12.66 9.27
CA LEU A 100 21.39 13.28 7.95
C LEU A 100 22.51 14.27 7.57
N THR A 101 23.33 14.69 8.52
CA THR A 101 24.38 15.68 8.30
C THR A 101 25.77 15.05 8.28
N GLY A 102 25.85 13.80 8.73
CA GLY A 102 27.03 12.97 8.71
C GLY A 102 27.89 13.21 9.96
N PRO A 103 28.87 12.33 10.20
CA PRO A 103 29.52 12.25 11.49
C PRO A 103 30.26 13.54 11.83
N PHE A 104 30.07 14.01 13.06
CA PHE A 104 30.82 15.10 13.66
C PHE A 104 32.33 14.93 13.49
N LYS A 105 32.97 15.95 12.93
CA LYS A 105 34.43 16.08 12.77
C LYS A 105 34.95 17.39 13.34
N ASP A 106 34.21 18.49 13.20
CA ASP A 106 34.60 19.83 13.62
C ASP A 106 33.42 20.62 14.20
N ALA A 107 33.58 21.11 15.44
CA ALA A 107 32.60 21.92 16.17
C ALA A 107 32.25 23.28 15.51
N GLN A 108 33.01 23.74 14.52
CA GLN A 108 32.73 24.99 13.82
C GLN A 108 31.84 24.81 12.58
N THR A 109 31.86 23.62 11.97
CA THR A 109 31.18 23.37 10.69
C THR A 109 30.07 22.37 10.82
N ASP A 110 30.17 21.45 11.78
CA ASP A 110 29.27 20.32 11.89
C ASP A 110 28.25 20.58 13.02
N PRO A 111 26.98 20.23 12.79
CA PRO A 111 25.98 20.27 13.84
C PRO A 111 26.29 19.27 14.97
N LEU A 112 25.65 19.49 16.13
CA LEU A 112 25.75 18.61 17.29
C LEU A 112 24.50 17.71 17.32
N ASP A 113 24.47 16.75 16.42
CA ASP A 113 23.35 15.83 16.14
C ASP A 113 23.79 14.36 16.01
N ASP A 114 25.08 14.03 16.13
CA ASP A 114 25.51 12.62 16.25
C ASP A 114 24.82 11.93 17.45
N LEU A 115 24.39 10.67 17.29
CA LEU A 115 23.89 9.87 18.41
C LEU A 115 25.04 9.37 19.29
N VAL A 116 25.45 10.21 20.25
CA VAL A 116 26.46 9.87 21.26
C VAL A 116 25.79 9.57 22.59
N VAL A 117 25.95 8.35 23.09
CA VAL A 117 25.45 7.93 24.42
C VAL A 117 26.62 7.72 25.36
N VAL A 118 26.54 8.32 26.55
CA VAL A 118 27.52 8.16 27.62
C VAL A 118 27.03 7.12 28.61
N TRP A 119 27.74 6.00 28.72
CA TRP A 119 27.42 4.91 29.63
C TRP A 119 28.18 5.02 30.97
N TYR A 120 27.49 4.64 32.04
CA TYR A 120 27.96 4.85 33.42
C TYR A 120 28.36 3.54 34.10
N GLN A 121 29.41 3.62 34.92
CA GLN A 121 29.81 2.56 35.84
C GLN A 121 29.81 3.08 37.27
N THR A 122 29.30 2.28 38.19
CA THR A 122 29.37 2.59 39.60
C THR A 122 30.76 2.28 40.15
N SER A 123 31.34 3.26 40.86
CA SER A 123 32.57 3.04 41.61
C SER A 123 32.32 2.04 42.74
N SER A 124 33.05 0.93 42.73
CA SER A 124 33.06 -0.02 43.86
C SER A 124 33.58 0.59 45.17
N ASN A 125 34.29 1.72 45.12
CA ASN A 125 34.77 2.42 46.30
C ASN A 125 33.71 3.37 46.85
N SER A 126 33.23 4.32 46.04
CA SER A 126 32.39 5.43 46.51
C SER A 126 30.89 5.21 46.28
N GLY A 127 30.51 4.26 45.44
CA GLY A 127 29.13 4.10 44.96
C GLY A 127 28.69 5.17 43.95
N VAL A 128 29.58 6.07 43.53
CA VAL A 128 29.26 7.12 42.56
C VAL A 128 29.22 6.55 41.14
N CYS A 129 28.21 6.93 40.37
CA CYS A 129 28.09 6.64 38.95
C CYS A 129 28.95 7.58 38.12
N TRP A 130 30.01 7.06 37.51
CA TRP A 130 30.92 7.83 36.67
C TRP A 130 30.65 7.58 35.18
N PRO A 131 30.59 8.64 34.35
CA PRO A 131 30.52 8.50 32.90
C PRO A 131 31.83 7.89 32.40
N SER A 132 31.78 6.64 31.98
CA SER A 132 32.96 5.80 31.78
C SER A 132 33.25 5.50 30.31
N LYS A 133 32.21 5.54 29.47
CA LYS A 133 32.26 5.04 28.09
C LYS A 133 31.30 5.82 27.19
N PRO A 134 31.76 6.89 26.52
CA PRO A 134 31.03 7.49 25.41
C PRO A 134 31.09 6.61 24.17
N VAL A 135 29.92 6.30 23.61
CA VAL A 135 29.75 5.54 22.37
C VAL A 135 29.02 6.42 21.36
N ARG A 136 29.56 6.53 20.15
CA ARG A 136 28.86 7.14 19.02
C ARG A 136 28.26 6.02 18.18
N TYR A 137 26.96 6.13 17.91
CA TYR A 137 26.21 5.15 17.14
C TYR A 137 25.95 5.67 15.73
N ASP A 138 26.36 4.90 14.74
CA ASP A 138 25.91 5.02 13.36
C ASP A 138 24.55 4.33 13.23
N THR A 139 23.49 5.10 12.99
CA THR A 139 22.11 4.62 12.99
C THR A 139 21.71 4.11 11.61
N VAL A 140 21.33 2.84 11.53
CA VAL A 140 21.01 2.17 10.27
C VAL A 140 19.60 1.59 10.28
N TRP A 141 18.91 1.68 9.15
CA TRP A 141 17.61 1.05 8.97
C TRP A 141 17.75 -0.48 9.05
N PRO A 142 16.74 -1.20 9.58
CA PRO A 142 16.78 -2.66 9.60
C PRO A 142 16.80 -3.25 8.18
N ASP A 143 17.66 -4.24 7.94
CA ASP A 143 17.71 -5.01 6.69
C ASP A 143 17.86 -6.52 6.99
N PRO A 144 16.89 -7.38 6.62
CA PRO A 144 15.60 -7.03 6.01
C PRO A 144 14.60 -6.47 7.03
N ALA A 145 13.74 -5.53 6.57
CA ALA A 145 12.56 -5.06 7.31
C ALA A 145 11.27 -5.68 6.73
N PRO A 146 10.20 -5.84 7.55
CA PRO A 146 8.87 -6.14 7.02
C PRO A 146 8.39 -4.99 6.12
N LYS A 147 7.65 -5.29 5.05
CA LYS A 147 7.23 -4.29 4.06
C LYS A 147 5.76 -3.92 4.19
N ILE A 148 5.45 -2.64 4.01
CA ILE A 148 4.13 -2.16 3.62
C ILE A 148 4.17 -1.94 2.10
N VAL A 149 3.42 -2.75 1.35
CA VAL A 149 3.30 -2.59 -0.11
C VAL A 149 2.05 -1.78 -0.41
N ILE A 150 2.19 -0.54 -0.88
CA ILE A 150 1.06 0.39 -1.07
C ILE A 150 -0.01 -0.22 -1.99
N ALA A 151 0.42 -0.79 -3.12
CA ALA A 151 -0.47 -1.46 -4.08
C ALA A 151 -1.19 -2.71 -3.54
N SER A 152 -0.83 -3.23 -2.36
CA SER A 152 -1.54 -4.37 -1.76
C SER A 152 -2.89 -3.97 -1.17
N GLY A 153 -2.99 -2.73 -0.69
CA GLY A 153 -4.09 -2.28 0.17
C GLY A 153 -4.23 -3.06 1.48
N LEU A 154 -3.21 -3.81 1.91
CA LEU A 154 -3.21 -4.60 3.16
C LEU A 154 -2.53 -3.89 4.33
N GLY A 155 -1.71 -2.87 4.06
CA GLY A 155 -0.97 -2.13 5.08
C GLY A 155 0.04 -3.01 5.81
N SER A 156 0.24 -2.76 7.10
CA SER A 156 1.08 -3.58 7.99
C SER A 156 0.51 -4.96 8.30
N GLY A 157 -0.73 -5.25 7.87
CA GLY A 157 -1.57 -6.27 8.47
C GLY A 157 -2.14 -5.83 9.83
N PRO A 158 -3.10 -6.59 10.38
CA PRO A 158 -3.81 -6.24 11.61
C PRO A 158 -2.86 -6.13 12.80
N LEU A 159 -3.13 -5.16 13.67
CA LEU A 159 -2.43 -4.88 14.91
C LEU A 159 -3.31 -5.30 16.11
N PRO A 160 -3.36 -6.60 16.45
CA PRO A 160 -4.21 -7.08 17.53
C PRO A 160 -3.73 -6.56 18.90
N PRO A 161 -4.66 -6.19 19.81
CA PRO A 161 -4.29 -5.64 21.11
C PRO A 161 -3.44 -6.55 22.00
N ALA A 162 -3.56 -7.87 21.81
CA ALA A 162 -2.75 -8.85 22.53
C ALA A 162 -1.25 -8.77 22.20
N GLN A 163 -0.89 -8.18 21.06
CA GLN A 163 0.50 -8.03 20.62
C GLN A 163 0.99 -6.58 20.74
N TYR A 164 0.15 -5.61 20.41
CA TYR A 164 0.56 -4.21 20.30
C TYR A 164 -0.01 -3.29 21.40
N GLY A 165 -0.75 -3.85 22.35
CA GLY A 165 -1.49 -3.05 23.32
C GLY A 165 -2.79 -2.47 22.73
N PRO A 166 -3.61 -1.81 23.55
CA PRO A 166 -4.85 -1.20 23.10
C PRO A 166 -4.59 -0.05 22.10
N VAL A 167 -5.62 0.38 21.37
CA VAL A 167 -5.47 1.35 20.25
C VAL A 167 -4.98 2.72 20.73
N GLU A 168 -5.26 3.08 21.98
CA GLU A 168 -4.74 4.29 22.63
C GLU A 168 -3.23 4.26 22.90
N ASP A 169 -2.61 3.07 22.91
CA ASP A 169 -1.20 2.86 23.21
C ASP A 169 -0.36 2.64 21.95
N ILE A 170 -0.96 2.67 20.76
CA ILE A 170 -0.27 2.60 19.47
C ILE A 170 -0.28 3.97 18.77
N LEU A 171 0.84 4.34 18.18
CA LEU A 171 0.96 5.56 17.38
C LEU A 171 1.99 5.39 16.26
N ILE A 172 1.86 6.20 15.21
CA ILE A 172 2.92 6.33 14.20
C ILE A 172 3.88 7.40 14.73
N TYR A 173 5.17 7.10 14.76
CA TYR A 173 6.16 8.08 15.19
C TYR A 173 6.28 9.19 14.13
N ILE A 174 6.07 10.43 14.57
CA ILE A 174 6.13 11.62 13.72
C ILE A 174 6.75 12.75 14.53
N GLN A 175 7.85 13.30 14.05
CA GLN A 175 8.56 14.44 14.60
C GLN A 175 9.02 15.32 13.42
N PRO A 176 8.18 16.27 12.95
CA PRO A 176 8.45 17.01 11.72
C PRO A 176 9.27 18.29 11.92
N ASP A 177 9.65 18.61 13.15
CA ASP A 177 10.46 19.79 13.45
C ASP A 177 11.94 19.43 13.47
N ARG A 178 12.67 19.80 12.41
CA ARG A 178 14.13 19.61 12.26
C ARG A 178 14.97 20.21 13.39
N GLY A 179 14.40 21.11 14.18
CA GLY A 179 15.08 21.72 15.34
C GLY A 179 15.03 20.88 16.61
N GLN A 180 14.35 19.74 16.61
CA GLN A 180 14.19 18.83 17.76
C GLN A 180 14.89 17.48 17.50
N PRO A 181 15.20 16.68 18.54
CA PRO A 181 15.68 15.32 18.34
C PRO A 181 14.69 14.46 17.59
N GLY A 182 15.24 13.56 16.78
CA GLY A 182 14.48 12.48 16.17
C GLY A 182 13.68 12.87 14.93
N TYR A 183 14.11 13.88 14.17
CA TYR A 183 13.44 14.31 12.94
C TYR A 183 13.06 13.13 12.03
N ASN A 184 11.76 12.97 11.82
CA ASN A 184 11.11 11.98 10.95
C ASN A 184 9.67 12.45 10.72
N ASP A 185 9.40 12.98 9.53
CA ASP A 185 8.25 13.81 9.23
C ASP A 185 7.05 13.05 8.66
N ASN A 186 7.14 11.73 8.45
CA ASN A 186 6.08 10.90 7.87
C ASN A 186 5.76 11.28 6.41
N GLU A 187 6.82 11.35 5.61
CA GLU A 187 6.74 11.60 4.17
C GLU A 187 5.98 10.49 3.42
N GLU A 188 5.88 9.28 3.98
CA GLU A 188 5.12 8.15 3.44
C GLU A 188 3.60 8.34 3.54
N HIS A 189 3.18 9.40 4.24
CA HIS A 189 1.78 9.69 4.57
C HIS A 189 1.11 8.49 5.25
N ALA A 190 1.79 7.95 6.27
CA ALA A 190 1.28 6.81 7.01
C ALA A 190 0.16 7.21 7.97
N ALA A 191 -0.89 6.39 8.03
CA ALA A 191 -2.04 6.57 8.93
C ALA A 191 -2.68 5.21 9.29
N PHE A 192 -3.43 5.20 10.39
CA PHE A 192 -4.19 4.02 10.81
C PHE A 192 -5.55 3.92 10.10
N PHE A 193 -5.85 2.73 9.61
CA PHE A 193 -7.19 2.35 9.15
C PHE A 193 -7.51 0.90 9.56
N THR A 194 -8.75 0.45 9.40
CA THR A 194 -9.12 -0.94 9.72
C THR A 194 -8.45 -1.90 8.74
N ALA A 195 -7.74 -2.90 9.25
CA ALA A 195 -7.12 -3.90 8.40
C ALA A 195 -8.19 -4.68 7.62
N GLN A 196 -7.95 -4.93 6.33
CA GLN A 196 -8.90 -5.67 5.50
C GLN A 196 -9.18 -7.06 6.10
N GLY A 197 -10.47 -7.41 6.21
CA GLY A 197 -10.90 -8.69 6.78
C GLY A 197 -10.70 -8.82 8.30
N SER A 198 -10.34 -7.74 9.00
CA SER A 198 -10.16 -7.71 10.46
C SER A 198 -11.08 -6.68 11.13
N GLN A 199 -11.08 -6.68 12.46
CA GLN A 199 -11.61 -5.59 13.30
C GLN A 199 -10.50 -4.70 13.86
N ASP A 200 -9.24 -5.15 13.77
CA ASP A 200 -8.08 -4.44 14.30
C ASP A 200 -7.57 -3.38 13.31
N PRO A 201 -6.93 -2.31 13.80
CA PRO A 201 -6.28 -1.34 12.92
C PRO A 201 -5.03 -1.92 12.25
N ALA A 202 -4.59 -1.27 11.19
CA ALA A 202 -3.30 -1.47 10.53
C ALA A 202 -2.73 -0.10 10.14
N VAL A 203 -1.41 -0.04 9.99
CA VAL A 203 -0.73 1.12 9.43
C VAL A 203 -0.73 1.01 7.91
N PHE A 204 -1.16 2.07 7.23
CA PHE A 204 -1.12 2.17 5.77
C PHE A 204 -0.31 3.38 5.39
N ALA A 205 0.60 3.21 4.43
CA ALA A 205 1.30 4.30 3.75
C ALA A 205 0.65 4.53 2.38
N LEU A 206 0.71 5.77 1.89
CA LEU A 206 0.18 6.14 0.58
C LEU A 206 1.27 6.48 -0.43
N ARG A 207 2.50 6.68 0.02
CA ARG A 207 3.61 7.05 -0.86
C ARG A 207 4.98 6.69 -0.32
N ASN A 208 5.99 6.77 -1.17
CA ASN A 208 7.40 6.57 -0.85
C ASN A 208 8.33 7.40 -1.76
N ASP A 209 7.79 8.52 -2.28
CA ASP A 209 8.41 9.33 -3.34
C ASP A 209 8.64 10.79 -2.90
N LEU A 210 8.49 11.11 -1.61
CA LEU A 210 8.87 12.38 -1.00
C LEU A 210 10.21 12.33 -0.26
N ASN A 211 10.65 11.13 0.12
CA ASN A 211 11.88 10.89 0.85
C ASN A 211 13.11 11.37 0.07
N ARG A 212 14.08 11.97 0.76
CA ARG A 212 15.31 12.54 0.19
C ARG A 212 16.52 12.20 1.05
N ASP A 213 17.72 12.43 0.51
CA ASP A 213 18.97 12.24 1.26
C ASP A 213 19.06 13.15 2.50
N ASP A 214 18.33 14.27 2.51
CA ASP A 214 18.24 15.22 3.62
C ASP A 214 17.00 15.01 4.52
N THR A 215 16.26 13.91 4.36
CA THR A 215 15.11 13.52 5.18
C THR A 215 15.14 12.02 5.55
N SER A 216 14.01 11.41 5.93
CA SER A 216 13.95 9.98 6.22
C SER A 216 14.00 9.14 4.93
N GLU A 217 14.45 7.88 5.00
CA GLU A 217 14.11 6.93 3.92
C GLU A 217 12.70 6.40 4.10
N ALA A 218 12.14 5.81 3.03
CA ALA A 218 10.78 5.28 2.94
C ALA A 218 10.47 4.18 3.98
N TYR A 219 10.29 4.58 5.24
CA TYR A 219 10.08 3.70 6.38
C TYR A 219 9.08 4.29 7.35
N VAL A 220 8.18 3.45 7.84
CA VAL A 220 7.21 3.82 8.87
C VAL A 220 7.56 3.17 10.19
N LEU A 221 7.59 3.98 11.25
CA LEU A 221 7.82 3.54 12.61
C LEU A 221 6.50 3.47 13.37
N LEU A 222 6.02 2.25 13.62
CA LEU A 222 4.95 2.01 14.57
C LEU A 222 5.55 2.00 15.98
N LYS A 223 5.15 2.95 16.81
CA LYS A 223 5.49 3.02 18.22
C LYS A 223 4.32 2.52 19.05
N TYR A 224 4.58 1.67 20.04
CA TYR A 224 3.54 1.12 20.91
C TYR A 224 4.06 0.79 22.29
N ILE A 225 3.16 0.73 23.27
CA ILE A 225 3.49 0.19 24.61
C ILE A 225 3.33 -1.33 24.53
N ASN A 226 4.44 -2.06 24.74
CA ASN A 226 4.41 -3.51 24.71
C ASN A 226 3.56 -4.03 25.89
N PRO A 227 2.49 -4.82 25.63
CA PRO A 227 1.59 -5.27 26.68
C PRO A 227 2.23 -6.24 27.68
N ASP A 228 3.39 -6.84 27.34
CA ASP A 228 4.07 -7.81 28.20
C ASP A 228 4.92 -7.16 29.31
N ASP A 229 5.58 -6.03 29.02
CA ASP A 229 6.50 -5.34 29.94
C ASP A 229 6.07 -3.91 30.29
N GLY A 230 5.15 -3.31 29.52
CA GLY A 230 4.67 -1.94 29.72
C GLY A 230 5.63 -0.87 29.20
N GLU A 231 6.63 -1.25 28.39
CA GLU A 231 7.65 -0.34 27.88
C GLU A 231 7.38 0.09 26.44
N TRP A 232 7.87 1.28 26.08
CA TRP A 232 7.84 1.72 24.69
C TRP A 232 8.63 0.77 23.81
N THR A 233 8.04 0.40 22.67
CA THR A 233 8.63 -0.48 21.67
C THR A 233 8.32 0.04 20.28
N PHE A 234 9.21 -0.24 19.32
CA PHE A 234 9.03 0.09 17.92
C PHE A 234 8.90 -1.15 17.04
N LYS A 235 8.12 -1.00 15.98
CA LYS A 235 8.15 -1.88 14.82
C LYS A 235 8.33 -1.04 13.56
N VAL A 236 9.34 -1.36 12.80
CA VAL A 236 9.77 -0.60 11.62
C VAL A 236 9.34 -1.33 10.36
N PHE A 237 8.71 -0.62 9.42
CA PHE A 237 8.27 -1.15 8.14
C PHE A 237 8.91 -0.39 6.99
N GLU A 238 9.50 -1.08 6.03
CA GLU A 238 9.92 -0.47 4.75
C GLU A 238 8.68 -0.23 3.88
N VAL A 239 8.54 0.94 3.28
CA VAL A 239 7.42 1.28 2.40
C VAL A 239 7.84 1.18 0.94
N VAL A 240 7.14 0.33 0.20
CA VAL A 240 7.33 0.16 -1.24
C VAL A 240 6.01 0.39 -1.98
N ALA A 241 6.07 1.10 -3.11
CA ALA A 241 4.87 1.37 -3.93
C ALA A 241 4.19 0.09 -4.41
N GLN A 242 4.97 -0.87 -4.89
CA GLN A 242 4.52 -2.14 -5.45
C GLN A 242 5.66 -3.16 -5.34
N SER A 243 5.38 -4.43 -5.63
CA SER A 243 6.41 -5.47 -5.69
C SER A 243 7.51 -5.12 -6.68
N ALA A 244 8.71 -5.61 -6.39
CA ALA A 244 9.79 -5.63 -7.36
C ALA A 244 9.35 -6.37 -8.63
N SER A 245 9.74 -5.82 -9.78
CA SER A 245 9.62 -6.48 -11.06
C SER A 245 10.94 -7.09 -11.48
N TYR A 246 10.85 -8.15 -12.27
CA TYR A 246 11.99 -8.92 -12.71
C TYR A 246 12.03 -8.98 -14.24
N GLU A 247 13.21 -9.26 -14.78
CA GLU A 247 13.38 -9.55 -16.18
C GLU A 247 14.21 -10.81 -16.37
N ARG A 248 14.09 -11.42 -17.54
CA ARG A 248 14.99 -12.48 -17.98
C ARG A 248 16.16 -11.84 -18.73
N ASP A 249 17.36 -11.96 -18.18
CA ASP A 249 18.56 -11.39 -18.79
C ASP A 249 18.95 -12.13 -20.09
N ALA A 250 19.98 -11.63 -20.79
CA ALA A 250 20.46 -12.24 -22.04
C ALA A 250 21.02 -13.66 -21.86
N SER A 251 21.33 -14.08 -20.63
CA SER A 251 21.77 -15.44 -20.29
C SER A 251 20.60 -16.39 -19.96
N GLY A 252 19.40 -15.84 -19.77
CA GLY A 252 18.19 -16.56 -19.44
C GLY A 252 17.85 -16.55 -17.95
N GLN A 253 18.59 -15.84 -17.10
CA GLN A 253 18.34 -15.80 -15.67
C GLN A 253 17.36 -14.68 -15.29
N VAL A 254 16.50 -14.94 -14.31
CA VAL A 254 15.60 -13.95 -13.75
C VAL A 254 16.38 -13.06 -12.77
N GLN A 255 16.36 -11.76 -13.03
CA GLN A 255 17.01 -10.75 -12.19
C GLN A 255 16.06 -9.60 -11.89
N GLU A 256 16.21 -8.99 -10.72
CA GLU A 256 15.42 -7.81 -10.36
C GLU A 256 15.72 -6.67 -11.33
N ASN A 257 14.68 -6.16 -11.99
CA ASN A 257 14.76 -4.98 -12.83
C ASN A 257 13.46 -4.17 -12.72
N ASN A 258 13.51 -3.16 -11.86
CA ASN A 258 12.42 -2.22 -11.64
C ASN A 258 12.33 -1.11 -12.71
N ALA A 259 13.28 -1.04 -13.64
CA ALA A 259 13.37 0.01 -14.66
C ALA A 259 12.78 -0.40 -16.02
N THR A 260 12.71 -1.70 -16.32
CA THR A 260 12.25 -2.20 -17.62
C THR A 260 10.74 -2.46 -17.63
N GLN A 261 10.10 -2.17 -18.77
CA GLN A 261 8.71 -2.52 -19.02
C GLN A 261 8.54 -3.89 -19.71
N ASN A 262 9.59 -4.72 -19.76
CA ASN A 262 9.55 -6.01 -20.45
C ASN A 262 8.30 -6.79 -20.02
N ARG A 263 7.55 -7.21 -21.04
CA ARG A 263 6.38 -8.05 -20.85
C ARG A 263 6.70 -9.44 -21.35
N TYR A 264 6.11 -10.44 -20.73
CA TYR A 264 6.27 -11.84 -21.06
C TYR A 264 4.90 -12.50 -21.16
N ASP A 265 4.88 -13.63 -21.85
CA ASP A 265 3.76 -14.53 -21.97
C ASP A 265 4.24 -15.95 -21.74
N ILE A 266 3.36 -16.81 -21.22
CA ILE A 266 3.58 -18.26 -21.26
C ILE A 266 2.84 -18.81 -22.49
N ASP A 267 3.55 -19.52 -23.36
CA ASP A 267 2.95 -20.17 -24.53
C ASP A 267 2.22 -21.48 -24.19
N ASP A 268 1.58 -22.11 -25.18
CA ASP A 268 0.84 -23.37 -25.04
C ASP A 268 1.70 -24.58 -24.59
N SER A 269 3.03 -24.45 -24.68
CA SER A 269 4.00 -25.45 -24.23
C SER A 269 4.50 -25.20 -22.80
N GLY A 270 4.12 -24.08 -22.18
CA GLY A 270 4.56 -23.69 -20.84
C GLY A 270 5.88 -22.91 -20.82
N VAL A 271 6.34 -22.42 -21.97
CA VAL A 271 7.60 -21.65 -22.08
C VAL A 271 7.33 -20.16 -21.92
N LEU A 272 8.16 -19.51 -21.11
CA LEU A 272 8.15 -18.05 -20.93
C LEU A 272 8.81 -17.35 -22.12
N LEU A 273 8.07 -16.49 -22.80
CA LEU A 273 8.50 -15.75 -23.98
C LEU A 273 8.37 -14.25 -23.73
N GLU A 274 9.31 -13.45 -24.22
CA GLU A 274 9.14 -11.98 -24.23
C GLU A 274 8.02 -11.61 -25.21
N ARG A 275 7.05 -10.82 -24.73
CA ARG A 275 5.87 -10.40 -25.47
C ARG A 275 6.29 -9.48 -26.62
N SER A 276 5.94 -9.86 -27.84
CA SER A 276 5.99 -8.98 -29.01
C SER A 276 4.78 -8.02 -29.01
N ASP A 277 4.73 -7.01 -29.89
CA ASP A 277 3.61 -6.04 -29.94
C ASP A 277 2.20 -6.66 -30.08
N ALA A 278 2.10 -7.95 -30.41
CA ALA A 278 0.87 -8.73 -30.27
C ALA A 278 1.08 -9.88 -29.27
N PRO A 279 0.18 -10.08 -28.29
CA PRO A 279 0.22 -11.25 -27.42
C PRO A 279 0.06 -12.53 -28.27
N PRO A 280 0.82 -13.61 -27.98
CA PRO A 280 0.57 -14.90 -28.61
C PRO A 280 -0.82 -15.38 -28.22
N GLU A 281 -1.61 -15.84 -29.18
CA GLU A 281 -2.91 -16.47 -28.91
C GLU A 281 -2.73 -17.99 -29.02
N PRO A 282 -2.85 -18.77 -27.92
CA PRO A 282 -3.18 -18.36 -26.55
C PRO A 282 -1.96 -17.87 -25.72
N SER A 283 -2.21 -16.92 -24.81
CA SER A 283 -1.26 -16.45 -23.79
C SER A 283 -1.72 -16.88 -22.39
N TYR A 284 -0.77 -17.31 -21.56
CA TYR A 284 -1.03 -17.72 -20.18
C TYR A 284 -0.19 -16.92 -19.18
N TYR A 285 -0.70 -16.79 -17.96
CA TYR A 285 -0.05 -16.13 -16.82
C TYR A 285 -0.25 -16.93 -15.52
N ILE A 286 0.52 -16.61 -14.49
CA ILE A 286 0.41 -17.24 -13.16
C ILE A 286 -0.30 -16.27 -12.23
N GLY A 287 -1.53 -16.61 -11.85
CA GLY A 287 -2.29 -15.83 -10.89
C GLY A 287 -1.64 -15.80 -9.51
N VAL A 288 -2.10 -14.88 -8.66
CA VAL A 288 -1.56 -14.60 -7.30
C VAL A 288 -1.53 -15.81 -6.36
N ASN A 289 -2.34 -16.82 -6.67
CA ASN A 289 -2.43 -18.07 -5.92
C ASN A 289 -1.54 -19.17 -6.51
N GLY A 290 -0.73 -18.88 -7.52
CA GLY A 290 0.09 -19.85 -8.25
C GLY A 290 -0.65 -20.58 -9.37
N ARG A 291 -1.91 -20.26 -9.68
CA ARG A 291 -2.65 -20.99 -10.73
C ARG A 291 -2.35 -20.44 -12.12
N LEU A 292 -2.09 -21.35 -13.06
CA LEU A 292 -1.92 -21.00 -14.48
C LEU A 292 -3.30 -20.66 -15.08
N ARG A 293 -3.39 -19.52 -15.76
CA ARG A 293 -4.63 -18.97 -16.33
C ARG A 293 -4.41 -18.42 -17.72
N ASN A 294 -5.44 -18.47 -18.55
CA ASN A 294 -5.43 -17.83 -19.86
C ASN A 294 -5.97 -16.39 -19.77
N GLU A 295 -5.44 -15.48 -20.58
CA GLU A 295 -5.85 -14.08 -20.57
C GLU A 295 -7.31 -13.89 -21.02
N SER A 296 -7.73 -14.63 -22.04
CA SER A 296 -8.99 -14.45 -22.77
C SER A 296 -10.21 -15.01 -22.04
N ASP A 297 -10.09 -16.17 -21.38
CA ASP A 297 -11.21 -16.82 -20.69
C ASP A 297 -11.11 -16.81 -19.16
N ASN A 298 -9.93 -16.50 -18.60
CA ASN A 298 -9.64 -16.56 -17.16
C ASN A 298 -9.85 -17.92 -16.48
N GLU A 299 -10.01 -19.00 -17.25
CA GLU A 299 -10.11 -20.35 -16.73
C GLU A 299 -8.77 -20.80 -16.15
N CYS A 300 -8.82 -21.84 -15.32
CA CYS A 300 -7.62 -22.46 -14.78
C CYS A 300 -7.09 -23.51 -15.76
N TYR A 301 -5.77 -23.66 -15.78
CA TYR A 301 -5.09 -24.54 -16.71
C TYR A 301 -4.01 -25.36 -15.99
N ASN A 302 -3.73 -26.54 -16.53
CA ASN A 302 -2.64 -27.40 -16.09
C ASN A 302 -1.67 -27.64 -17.26
N LEU A 303 -0.36 -27.57 -16.97
CA LEU A 303 0.67 -28.04 -17.89
C LEU A 303 0.74 -29.58 -17.84
N THR A 304 0.68 -30.19 -19.02
CA THR A 304 0.85 -31.62 -19.22
C THR A 304 2.03 -31.88 -20.16
N GLY A 305 2.50 -33.13 -20.28
CA GLY A 305 3.54 -33.48 -21.26
C GLY A 305 3.14 -33.25 -22.72
N SER A 306 1.86 -32.92 -22.99
CA SER A 306 1.32 -32.56 -24.31
C SER A 306 0.99 -31.07 -24.46
N GLY A 307 1.35 -30.23 -23.49
CA GLY A 307 1.02 -28.80 -23.45
C GLY A 307 -0.03 -28.45 -22.39
N ILE A 308 -0.49 -27.20 -22.42
CA ILE A 308 -1.44 -26.63 -21.47
C ILE A 308 -2.89 -27.09 -21.78
N VAL A 309 -3.63 -27.51 -20.75
CA VAL A 309 -5.01 -28.04 -20.87
C VAL A 309 -5.91 -27.39 -19.82
N SER A 310 -7.13 -27.00 -20.21
CA SER A 310 -8.10 -26.35 -19.30
C SER A 310 -8.59 -27.30 -18.20
N VAL A 311 -8.84 -26.73 -17.03
CA VAL A 311 -9.35 -27.41 -15.84
C VAL A 311 -10.23 -26.45 -15.05
N SER A 312 -11.32 -26.95 -14.45
CA SER A 312 -12.16 -26.11 -13.61
C SER A 312 -11.38 -25.56 -12.42
N CYS A 313 -11.41 -24.24 -12.20
CA CYS A 313 -10.74 -23.58 -11.07
C CYS A 313 -11.19 -24.07 -9.69
N LEU A 314 -12.32 -24.76 -9.58
CA LEU A 314 -12.83 -25.30 -8.32
C LEU A 314 -12.44 -26.77 -8.09
N SER A 315 -11.75 -27.39 -9.05
CA SER A 315 -11.31 -28.78 -8.93
C SER A 315 -10.08 -28.90 -8.02
N ASP A 316 -10.02 -30.00 -7.26
CA ASP A 316 -8.84 -30.41 -6.50
C ASP A 316 -7.66 -30.83 -7.41
N ASP A 317 -7.92 -31.09 -8.70
CA ASP A 317 -6.91 -31.44 -9.69
C ASP A 317 -6.16 -30.20 -10.25
N VAL A 318 -6.56 -28.98 -9.87
CA VAL A 318 -5.86 -27.76 -10.29
C VAL A 318 -4.49 -27.70 -9.64
N LYS A 319 -3.46 -27.58 -10.47
CA LYS A 319 -2.08 -27.47 -10.03
C LYS A 319 -1.66 -26.03 -9.81
N TYR A 320 -0.58 -25.89 -9.05
CA TYR A 320 0.06 -24.62 -8.72
C TYR A 320 1.44 -24.57 -9.37
N TYR A 321 1.84 -23.40 -9.82
CA TYR A 321 3.06 -23.16 -10.57
C TYR A 321 3.81 -21.93 -10.05
N TYR A 322 5.08 -21.84 -10.42
CA TYR A 322 5.94 -20.67 -10.26
C TYR A 322 6.97 -20.66 -11.39
N ILE A 323 7.62 -19.52 -11.60
CA ILE A 323 8.77 -19.38 -12.49
C ILE A 323 10.03 -19.41 -11.63
N ASP A 324 11.00 -20.24 -11.99
CA ASP A 324 12.27 -20.34 -11.27
C ASP A 324 13.31 -19.29 -11.69
N GLU A 325 14.49 -19.32 -11.08
CA GLU A 325 15.62 -18.41 -11.36
C GLU A 325 16.14 -18.46 -12.81
N ASN A 326 15.79 -19.49 -13.58
CA ASN A 326 16.17 -19.64 -15.00
C ASN A 326 15.03 -19.24 -15.96
N GLY A 327 13.92 -18.74 -15.42
CA GLY A 327 12.75 -18.34 -16.19
C GLY A 327 11.88 -19.52 -16.64
N ASP A 328 12.07 -20.72 -16.05
CA ASP A 328 11.32 -21.92 -16.42
C ASP A 328 10.08 -22.08 -15.52
N LEU A 329 8.96 -22.48 -16.12
CA LEU A 329 7.71 -22.77 -15.42
C LEU A 329 7.81 -24.11 -14.67
N GLN A 330 7.65 -24.08 -13.36
CA GLN A 330 7.73 -25.24 -12.47
C GLN A 330 6.41 -25.48 -11.73
N GLU A 331 6.03 -26.74 -11.57
CA GLU A 331 4.91 -27.14 -10.70
C GLU A 331 5.36 -27.03 -9.22
N GLN A 332 4.54 -26.41 -8.38
CA GLN A 332 4.79 -26.31 -6.95
C GLN A 332 4.77 -27.70 -6.30
N THR A 333 5.82 -28.02 -5.55
CA THR A 333 5.92 -29.25 -4.75
C THR A 333 5.99 -28.91 -3.27
N ALA A 334 6.00 -29.92 -2.39
CA ALA A 334 6.05 -29.73 -0.94
C ALA A 334 7.31 -28.97 -0.45
N SER A 335 8.36 -28.87 -1.27
CA SER A 335 9.56 -28.09 -0.99
C SER A 335 9.70 -27.02 -2.07
N LEU A 336 9.42 -25.78 -1.72
CA LEU A 336 9.60 -24.63 -2.62
C LEU A 336 11.03 -24.06 -2.49
N PRO A 337 11.62 -23.55 -3.58
CA PRO A 337 12.88 -22.82 -3.52
C PRO A 337 12.71 -21.49 -2.77
N THR A 338 13.82 -20.85 -2.41
CA THR A 338 13.82 -19.54 -1.74
C THR A 338 13.38 -18.39 -2.65
N ALA A 339 13.65 -18.49 -3.95
CA ALA A 339 13.20 -17.53 -4.96
C ALA A 339 12.16 -18.20 -5.87
N LEU A 340 10.98 -17.61 -5.95
CA LEU A 340 9.91 -18.05 -6.82
C LEU A 340 9.20 -16.84 -7.42
N TYR A 341 9.07 -16.82 -8.74
CA TYR A 341 8.48 -15.73 -9.49
C TYR A 341 7.10 -16.12 -10.02
N ALA A 342 6.26 -15.11 -10.24
CA ALA A 342 5.02 -15.23 -10.98
C ALA A 342 5.09 -14.36 -12.22
N LEU A 343 4.26 -14.67 -13.20
CA LEU A 343 4.00 -13.78 -14.33
C LEU A 343 2.59 -13.21 -14.14
N ASP A 344 2.49 -11.90 -13.97
CA ASP A 344 1.18 -11.28 -13.83
C ASP A 344 0.40 -11.24 -15.14
N ARG A 345 -0.90 -10.93 -15.05
CA ARG A 345 -1.82 -10.85 -16.19
C ARG A 345 -1.48 -9.74 -17.20
N HIS A 346 -0.54 -8.85 -16.88
CA HIS A 346 -0.04 -7.81 -17.78
C HIS A 346 1.31 -8.20 -18.37
N GLY A 347 1.79 -9.42 -18.10
CA GLY A 347 3.04 -9.96 -18.57
C GLY A 347 4.25 -9.53 -17.75
N VAL A 348 4.10 -9.02 -16.53
CA VAL A 348 5.29 -8.63 -15.73
C VAL A 348 5.70 -9.74 -14.78
N LEU A 349 6.99 -10.10 -14.81
CA LEU A 349 7.58 -10.99 -13.81
C LEU A 349 7.69 -10.27 -12.47
N VAL A 350 7.28 -10.96 -11.42
CA VAL A 350 7.14 -10.44 -10.05
C VAL A 350 7.47 -11.52 -9.03
N ASP A 351 7.74 -11.12 -7.78
CA ASP A 351 7.86 -12.07 -6.67
C ASP A 351 6.50 -12.72 -6.41
N SER A 352 6.42 -14.05 -6.50
CA SER A 352 5.16 -14.79 -6.34
C SER A 352 4.62 -14.78 -4.91
N THR A 353 5.47 -14.50 -3.91
CA THR A 353 5.06 -14.43 -2.49
C THR A 353 4.63 -13.04 -2.07
N ASN A 354 4.97 -12.01 -2.86
CA ASN A 354 4.72 -10.61 -2.53
C ASN A 354 4.05 -9.86 -3.68
N TYR A 355 3.25 -10.51 -4.53
CA TYR A 355 2.69 -9.90 -5.74
C TYR A 355 1.56 -8.89 -5.44
N TYR A 356 1.89 -7.61 -5.56
CA TYR A 356 1.04 -6.46 -5.32
C TYR A 356 1.48 -5.33 -6.25
N ARG A 357 0.70 -5.11 -7.31
CA ARG A 357 0.87 -4.01 -8.26
C ARG A 357 -0.40 -3.19 -8.35
N PHE A 358 -0.32 -1.98 -8.89
CA PHE A 358 -1.49 -1.15 -9.17
C PHE A 358 -2.30 -1.70 -10.36
N HIS A 359 -2.56 -3.01 -10.35
CA HIS A 359 -3.24 -3.82 -11.34
C HIS A 359 -4.36 -4.58 -10.62
N TYR A 360 -5.59 -4.14 -10.81
CA TYR A 360 -6.76 -4.68 -10.12
C TYR A 360 -7.76 -5.27 -11.12
N THR A 361 -8.66 -6.11 -10.62
CA THR A 361 -9.79 -6.62 -11.40
C THR A 361 -11.03 -5.82 -11.08
N GLU A 362 -11.85 -5.53 -12.08
CA GLU A 362 -13.12 -4.86 -11.90
C GLU A 362 -14.24 -5.54 -12.70
N THR A 363 -15.48 -5.34 -12.26
CA THR A 363 -16.67 -5.89 -12.94
C THR A 363 -17.39 -4.80 -13.73
N ALA A 364 -17.72 -5.08 -14.99
CA ALA A 364 -18.49 -4.17 -15.84
C ALA A 364 -19.82 -3.78 -15.18
N GLY A 365 -20.18 -2.50 -15.28
CA GLY A 365 -21.34 -1.90 -14.63
C GLY A 365 -21.13 -1.49 -13.17
N GLN A 366 -20.01 -1.84 -12.54
CA GLN A 366 -19.69 -1.43 -11.16
C GLN A 366 -18.87 -0.14 -11.11
N GLU A 367 -18.92 0.55 -9.96
CA GLU A 367 -18.07 1.70 -9.66
C GLU A 367 -16.61 1.24 -9.48
N ILE A 368 -15.70 1.89 -10.19
CA ILE A 368 -14.26 1.66 -10.08
C ILE A 368 -13.76 2.40 -8.83
N ASN A 369 -13.48 1.63 -7.79
CA ASN A 369 -13.05 2.19 -6.51
C ASN A 369 -11.52 2.32 -6.46
N PRO A 370 -10.98 3.41 -5.87
CA PRO A 370 -9.56 3.49 -5.56
C PRO A 370 -9.10 2.30 -4.69
N PRO A 371 -7.82 1.91 -4.75
CA PRO A 371 -7.32 0.86 -3.87
C PRO A 371 -7.40 1.30 -2.40
N TYR A 372 -7.61 0.34 -1.48
CA TYR A 372 -7.62 0.63 -0.04
C TYR A 372 -6.23 1.15 0.42
N PRO A 373 -6.13 2.13 1.34
CA PRO A 373 -7.22 2.83 2.02
C PRO A 373 -7.73 4.07 1.25
N LEU A 374 -7.28 4.31 0.02
CA LEU A 374 -7.63 5.50 -0.76
C LEU A 374 -9.14 5.62 -1.05
N ASN A 375 -9.88 4.49 -1.02
CA ASN A 375 -11.34 4.48 -1.10
C ASN A 375 -12.06 4.93 0.18
N GLN A 376 -11.34 5.23 1.27
CA GLN A 376 -11.93 5.80 2.47
C GLN A 376 -12.37 7.25 2.22
N GLN A 377 -13.52 7.62 2.77
CA GLN A 377 -14.13 8.94 2.58
C GLN A 377 -13.20 10.12 2.95
N THR A 378 -12.26 9.90 3.86
CA THR A 378 -11.33 10.96 4.28
C THR A 378 -10.38 11.41 3.15
N PHE A 379 -10.11 10.53 2.19
CA PHE A 379 -9.17 10.77 1.09
C PHE A 379 -9.82 11.30 -0.18
N GLY A 380 -11.14 11.17 -0.35
CA GLY A 380 -11.77 11.51 -1.62
C GLY A 380 -13.30 11.54 -1.58
N PRO A 381 -13.93 11.88 -2.73
CA PRO A 381 -13.28 12.06 -4.03
C PRO A 381 -12.50 13.38 -4.16
N CYS A 382 -11.51 13.36 -5.05
CA CYS A 382 -10.74 14.51 -5.52
C CYS A 382 -11.10 14.78 -7.00
N PRO A 383 -11.67 15.95 -7.36
CA PRO A 383 -12.05 16.30 -8.73
C PRO A 383 -10.90 16.30 -9.74
N GLU A 384 -9.66 16.35 -9.26
CA GLU A 384 -8.44 16.29 -10.06
C GLU A 384 -8.14 14.87 -10.57
N SER A 385 -8.77 13.84 -10.00
CA SER A 385 -8.62 12.45 -10.48
C SER A 385 -9.24 12.30 -11.86
N TYR A 386 -8.55 11.58 -12.73
CA TYR A 386 -8.96 11.42 -14.13
C TYR A 386 -8.67 10.00 -14.64
N THR A 387 -9.24 9.66 -15.79
CA THR A 387 -8.92 8.43 -16.51
C THR A 387 -8.15 8.74 -17.79
N SER A 388 -7.15 7.92 -18.09
CA SER A 388 -6.42 7.97 -19.35
C SER A 388 -7.10 7.16 -20.47
N THR A 389 -8.17 6.44 -20.15
CA THR A 389 -8.95 5.57 -21.05
C THR A 389 -10.44 5.90 -20.98
N PRO A 390 -10.85 7.13 -21.37
CA PRO A 390 -12.21 7.63 -21.19
C PRO A 390 -13.28 6.83 -21.95
N GLU A 391 -12.91 6.15 -23.04
CA GLU A 391 -13.83 5.33 -23.83
C GLU A 391 -14.22 4.02 -23.14
N SER A 392 -13.48 3.62 -22.11
CA SER A 392 -13.63 2.36 -21.37
C SER A 392 -14.36 2.53 -20.03
N VAL A 393 -14.73 3.77 -19.68
CA VAL A 393 -15.51 4.08 -18.47
C VAL A 393 -16.77 4.87 -18.79
N LEU A 394 -17.68 4.90 -17.81
CA LEU A 394 -18.80 5.82 -17.73
C LEU A 394 -18.50 6.76 -16.56
N ASP A 395 -18.57 8.07 -16.77
CA ASP A 395 -18.39 9.08 -15.73
C ASP A 395 -19.75 9.60 -15.26
N ASP A 396 -19.93 9.70 -13.95
CA ASP A 396 -21.13 10.29 -13.36
C ASP A 396 -20.95 11.78 -13.05
N LYS A 397 -22.04 12.45 -12.66
CA LYS A 397 -22.00 13.87 -12.32
C LYS A 397 -21.15 14.20 -11.08
N ALA A 398 -20.75 13.19 -10.31
CA ALA A 398 -19.94 13.31 -9.11
C ALA A 398 -18.46 12.98 -9.39
N GLY A 399 -18.07 12.71 -10.64
CA GLY A 399 -16.70 12.36 -11.03
C GLY A 399 -16.33 10.93 -10.66
N LYS A 400 -17.31 10.04 -10.49
CA LYS A 400 -17.08 8.61 -10.25
C LYS A 400 -17.02 7.88 -11.58
N PHE A 401 -16.03 7.00 -11.71
CA PHE A 401 -15.88 6.15 -12.87
C PHE A 401 -16.58 4.81 -12.65
N PHE A 402 -17.32 4.36 -13.65
CA PHE A 402 -17.93 3.04 -13.71
C PHE A 402 -17.37 2.27 -14.89
N ALA A 403 -17.10 0.99 -14.70
CA ALA A 403 -16.56 0.14 -15.75
C ALA A 403 -17.59 -0.07 -16.87
N LYS A 404 -17.27 0.29 -18.12
CA LYS A 404 -18.28 0.35 -19.20
C LYS A 404 -18.69 -1.02 -19.75
N ASN A 405 -17.73 -1.90 -20.04
CA ASN A 405 -17.98 -3.20 -20.66
C ASN A 405 -16.85 -4.20 -20.34
N GLY A 406 -17.13 -5.49 -20.42
CA GLY A 406 -16.16 -6.57 -20.16
C GLY A 406 -15.46 -7.14 -21.41
N GLY A 407 -15.55 -6.48 -22.57
CA GLY A 407 -15.10 -7.00 -23.86
C GLY A 407 -16.21 -7.60 -24.72
N PHE A 408 -15.96 -7.76 -26.02
CA PHE A 408 -16.92 -8.28 -27.02
C PHE A 408 -16.19 -8.84 -28.25
N ASN A 409 -16.86 -9.57 -29.14
CA ASN A 409 -16.23 -10.27 -30.28
C ASN A 409 -15.07 -11.22 -29.88
N GLY A 410 -15.13 -11.81 -28.68
CA GLY A 410 -14.06 -12.67 -28.15
C GLY A 410 -12.77 -11.92 -27.81
N LYS A 411 -12.81 -10.58 -27.72
CA LYS A 411 -11.69 -9.74 -27.28
C LYS A 411 -11.97 -9.17 -25.91
N LEU A 412 -10.92 -9.06 -25.10
CA LEU A 412 -10.96 -8.29 -23.86
C LEU A 412 -11.18 -6.80 -24.17
N THR A 413 -11.79 -6.09 -23.23
CA THR A 413 -11.81 -4.63 -23.29
C THR A 413 -10.40 -4.07 -23.04
N GLU A 414 -10.17 -2.84 -23.51
CA GLU A 414 -9.02 -2.05 -23.09
C GLU A 414 -9.02 -1.93 -21.55
N ASP A 415 -7.85 -2.07 -20.94
CA ASP A 415 -7.68 -1.87 -19.50
C ASP A 415 -8.06 -0.43 -19.13
N VAL A 416 -8.81 -0.26 -18.05
CA VAL A 416 -9.16 1.06 -17.55
C VAL A 416 -7.99 1.61 -16.73
N ILE A 417 -7.48 2.77 -17.10
CA ILE A 417 -6.41 3.45 -16.36
C ILE A 417 -7.00 4.65 -15.62
N VAL A 418 -6.90 4.66 -14.30
CA VAL A 418 -7.31 5.78 -13.43
C VAL A 418 -6.10 6.32 -12.70
N ASN A 419 -5.98 7.65 -12.69
CA ASN A 419 -4.92 8.40 -12.04
C ASN A 419 -5.52 9.14 -10.84
N TYR A 420 -5.19 8.71 -9.62
CA TYR A 420 -5.84 9.16 -8.40
C TYR A 420 -5.14 10.34 -7.73
N PHE A 421 -5.94 11.31 -7.29
CA PHE A 421 -5.56 12.30 -6.30
C PHE A 421 -6.26 12.02 -4.98
N TYR A 422 -5.64 12.39 -3.86
CA TYR A 422 -6.20 12.20 -2.52
C TYR A 422 -5.94 13.37 -1.60
N ARG A 423 -6.82 13.54 -0.61
CA ARG A 423 -6.74 14.63 0.35
C ARG A 423 -5.67 14.38 1.42
N LEU A 424 -4.81 15.37 1.64
CA LEU A 424 -3.87 15.37 2.76
C LEU A 424 -4.61 15.27 4.10
N GLN A 425 -4.07 14.48 5.03
CA GLN A 425 -4.60 14.29 6.37
C GLN A 425 -3.69 14.97 7.41
N PRO A 426 -4.20 15.23 8.64
CA PRO A 426 -3.33 15.64 9.74
C PRO A 426 -2.18 14.64 9.95
N GLY A 427 -0.97 15.16 10.13
CA GLY A 427 0.24 14.34 10.31
C GLY A 427 0.89 13.88 9.01
N PHE A 428 0.32 14.19 7.83
CA PHE A 428 1.02 13.99 6.56
C PHE A 428 1.93 15.16 6.28
N TYR A 429 3.17 14.85 5.92
CA TYR A 429 4.15 15.86 5.58
C TYR A 429 4.35 15.92 4.07
N TYR A 430 4.13 17.10 3.52
CA TYR A 430 4.14 17.40 2.10
C TYR A 430 4.95 18.68 1.87
N ASP A 431 6.24 18.51 1.65
CA ASP A 431 7.24 19.57 1.46
C ASP A 431 8.12 19.18 0.27
N LEU A 432 7.85 19.78 -0.87
CA LEU A 432 8.56 19.50 -2.12
C LEU A 432 9.92 20.19 -2.16
N ASP A 433 10.02 21.37 -1.54
CA ASP A 433 11.21 22.23 -1.58
C ASP A 433 12.19 22.03 -0.41
N SER A 434 11.86 21.12 0.51
CA SER A 434 12.64 20.79 1.72
C SER A 434 12.85 22.00 2.64
N SER A 435 11.87 22.90 2.71
CA SER A 435 11.93 24.09 3.55
C SER A 435 11.66 23.83 5.03
N GLY A 436 11.23 22.62 5.40
CA GLY A 436 10.78 22.31 6.76
C GLY A 436 9.31 22.68 7.00
N VAL A 437 8.56 23.02 5.94
CA VAL A 437 7.20 23.53 6.02
C VAL A 437 6.33 22.84 4.97
N ASN A 438 5.13 22.41 5.39
CA ASN A 438 4.15 21.87 4.45
C ASN A 438 3.74 22.89 3.37
N ASP A 439 3.91 22.53 2.11
CA ASP A 439 3.56 23.34 0.94
C ASP A 439 2.05 23.45 0.71
N LYS A 440 1.32 22.41 1.14
CA LYS A 440 -0.14 22.31 0.97
C LYS A 440 -0.81 22.07 2.32
N PRO A 441 -1.96 22.74 2.60
CA PRO A 441 -2.70 22.49 3.82
C PRO A 441 -3.45 21.16 3.74
N VAL A 442 -3.77 20.60 4.92
CA VAL A 442 -4.67 19.46 5.10
C VAL A 442 -5.97 19.64 4.29
N SER A 443 -6.52 18.54 3.78
CA SER A 443 -7.71 18.47 2.91
C SER A 443 -7.47 18.88 1.45
N THR A 444 -6.27 19.35 1.10
CA THR A 444 -5.90 19.61 -0.30
C THR A 444 -5.61 18.30 -1.02
N CYS A 445 -6.07 18.19 -2.27
CA CYS A 445 -5.82 17.02 -3.11
C CYS A 445 -4.36 17.02 -3.61
N VAL A 446 -3.71 15.86 -3.48
CA VAL A 446 -2.34 15.59 -3.94
C VAL A 446 -2.26 14.31 -4.76
N ALA A 447 -1.29 14.24 -5.68
CA ALA A 447 -1.13 13.09 -6.57
C ALA A 447 -0.68 11.84 -5.80
N LEU A 448 -1.30 10.69 -6.07
CA LEU A 448 -0.81 9.39 -5.58
C LEU A 448 0.48 9.02 -6.29
N LEU A 449 1.59 8.96 -5.55
CA LEU A 449 2.91 8.60 -6.08
C LEU A 449 3.29 9.44 -7.31
N GLY A 450 3.14 10.76 -7.18
CA GLY A 450 3.32 11.75 -8.24
C GLY A 450 4.72 11.81 -8.86
N ARG A 451 5.75 11.29 -8.16
CA ARG A 451 7.18 11.39 -8.50
C ARG A 451 7.63 12.84 -8.66
N PRO A 452 7.70 13.59 -7.55
CA PRO A 452 8.06 15.00 -7.60
C PRO A 452 9.50 15.20 -8.08
N ASP A 453 9.75 16.32 -8.75
CA ASP A 453 11.08 16.77 -9.16
C ASP A 453 11.69 17.81 -8.20
N GLY A 454 11.14 17.90 -6.99
CA GLY A 454 11.51 18.85 -5.95
C GLY A 454 10.87 20.24 -6.08
N ILE A 455 10.07 20.49 -7.11
CA ILE A 455 9.33 21.77 -7.27
C ILE A 455 7.89 21.51 -7.73
N SER A 456 7.67 20.45 -8.51
CA SER A 456 6.35 20.03 -8.97
C SER A 456 5.96 18.69 -8.36
N GLU A 457 4.66 18.51 -8.16
CA GLU A 457 4.04 17.30 -7.63
C GLU A 457 4.14 16.09 -8.58
N GLY A 458 4.39 16.34 -9.87
CA GLY A 458 4.39 15.33 -10.93
C GLY A 458 2.99 14.79 -11.28
N TYR A 459 2.92 13.57 -11.81
CA TYR A 459 1.68 12.93 -12.28
C TYR A 459 1.39 11.66 -11.47
N PRO A 460 0.13 11.40 -11.07
CA PRO A 460 -0.18 10.21 -10.29
C PRO A 460 0.20 8.93 -11.02
N VAL A 461 0.62 7.91 -10.26
CA VAL A 461 0.85 6.56 -10.78
C VAL A 461 -0.39 6.02 -11.50
N ASP A 462 -0.18 5.34 -12.62
CA ASP A 462 -1.24 4.65 -13.34
C ASP A 462 -1.80 3.52 -12.46
N THR A 463 -3.10 3.56 -12.21
CA THR A 463 -3.83 2.47 -11.59
C THR A 463 -4.70 1.77 -12.63
N ILE A 464 -4.36 0.52 -12.91
CA ILE A 464 -4.93 -0.26 -14.00
C ILE A 464 -6.00 -1.19 -13.45
N TYR A 465 -7.18 -1.16 -14.07
CA TYR A 465 -8.32 -2.01 -13.78
C TYR A 465 -8.67 -2.81 -15.02
N SER A 466 -8.50 -4.11 -14.92
CA SER A 466 -8.94 -5.00 -15.97
C SER A 466 -10.38 -5.42 -15.74
N VAL A 467 -11.25 -4.93 -16.62
CA VAL A 467 -12.70 -5.10 -16.51
C VAL A 467 -13.16 -6.40 -17.16
N ARG A 468 -14.11 -7.08 -16.52
CA ARG A 468 -14.79 -8.27 -17.06
C ARG A 468 -16.29 -8.20 -16.88
N TRP A 469 -17.01 -8.97 -17.70
CA TRP A 469 -18.44 -9.17 -17.45
C TRP A 469 -18.67 -9.91 -16.13
N PRO A 470 -19.77 -9.63 -15.41
CA PRO A 470 -20.14 -10.40 -14.23
C PRO A 470 -20.28 -11.89 -14.56
N ASP A 471 -19.79 -12.77 -13.69
CA ASP A 471 -19.94 -14.24 -13.85
C ASP A 471 -21.42 -14.66 -13.82
N THR A 472 -22.25 -13.91 -13.10
CA THR A 472 -23.70 -14.12 -13.02
C THR A 472 -24.41 -12.88 -13.55
N VAL A 473 -25.06 -13.02 -14.70
CA VAL A 473 -25.89 -11.98 -15.31
C VAL A 473 -27.35 -12.42 -15.29
N PRO A 474 -28.29 -11.56 -14.84
CA PRO A 474 -29.71 -11.88 -14.89
C PRO A 474 -30.22 -11.84 -16.33
N THR A 475 -31.16 -12.72 -16.67
CA THR A 475 -31.60 -12.90 -18.06
C THR A 475 -32.92 -12.20 -18.35
N LEU A 476 -32.96 -11.51 -19.49
CA LEU A 476 -34.21 -11.06 -20.12
C LEU A 476 -34.44 -11.90 -21.37
N HIS A 477 -35.54 -12.66 -21.44
CA HIS A 477 -35.88 -13.43 -22.63
C HIS A 477 -36.42 -12.53 -23.74
N VAL A 478 -36.29 -13.01 -24.98
CA VAL A 478 -36.80 -12.31 -26.16
C VAL A 478 -38.32 -12.13 -26.04
N GLY A 479 -38.77 -10.88 -26.11
CA GLY A 479 -40.18 -10.49 -26.03
C GLY A 479 -40.66 -10.11 -24.63
N GLU A 480 -39.84 -10.30 -23.59
CA GLU A 480 -40.11 -9.78 -22.25
C GLU A 480 -39.83 -8.27 -22.17
N THR A 481 -40.44 -7.61 -21.19
CA THR A 481 -40.26 -6.16 -20.94
C THR A 481 -39.90 -5.93 -19.48
N LEU A 482 -39.14 -4.88 -19.20
CA LEU A 482 -38.77 -4.45 -17.85
C LEU A 482 -39.69 -3.35 -17.30
N ILE A 483 -40.96 -3.29 -17.73
CA ILE A 483 -41.91 -2.36 -17.09
C ILE A 483 -41.99 -2.66 -15.59
N ASP A 484 -42.10 -3.94 -15.25
CA ASP A 484 -41.97 -4.48 -13.90
C ASP A 484 -40.62 -5.17 -13.72
N ALA A 485 -40.22 -5.38 -12.47
CA ALA A 485 -38.99 -6.10 -12.14
C ALA A 485 -39.16 -7.58 -12.50
N MET A 486 -38.08 -8.20 -12.96
CA MET A 486 -38.12 -9.57 -13.47
C MET A 486 -37.02 -10.41 -12.83
N THR A 487 -37.32 -11.66 -12.52
CA THR A 487 -36.33 -12.62 -12.02
C THR A 487 -36.72 -13.98 -12.54
N GLN A 488 -35.83 -14.61 -13.31
CA GLN A 488 -36.13 -15.93 -13.87
C GLN A 488 -36.02 -17.01 -12.79
N GLU A 489 -36.74 -18.12 -12.99
CA GLU A 489 -36.69 -19.25 -12.07
C GLU A 489 -35.26 -19.80 -11.97
N GLY A 490 -34.72 -19.84 -10.75
CA GLY A 490 -33.36 -20.33 -10.49
C GLY A 490 -32.25 -19.28 -10.60
N GLU A 491 -32.56 -18.04 -10.97
CA GLU A 491 -31.59 -16.95 -10.93
C GLU A 491 -31.48 -16.35 -9.53
N PRO A 492 -30.25 -16.18 -8.99
CA PRO A 492 -30.05 -15.59 -7.66
C PRO A 492 -30.21 -14.06 -7.65
N VAL A 493 -30.16 -13.41 -8.82
CA VAL A 493 -30.25 -11.97 -9.01
C VAL A 493 -31.24 -11.72 -10.14
N GLY A 494 -32.11 -10.71 -9.98
CA GLY A 494 -33.10 -10.30 -10.99
C GLY A 494 -32.77 -8.97 -11.65
N LEU A 495 -33.49 -8.64 -12.72
CA LEU A 495 -33.47 -7.35 -13.39
C LEU A 495 -34.40 -6.36 -12.69
N PRO A 496 -33.96 -5.11 -12.43
CA PRO A 496 -34.81 -4.09 -11.85
C PRO A 496 -35.88 -3.62 -12.83
N ASN A 497 -36.95 -3.01 -12.32
CA ASN A 497 -37.95 -2.39 -13.15
C ASN A 497 -37.46 -1.04 -13.71
N VAL A 498 -37.77 -0.78 -14.97
CA VAL A 498 -37.52 0.51 -15.62
C VAL A 498 -38.79 1.36 -15.75
N GLY A 499 -39.98 0.77 -15.55
CA GLY A 499 -41.27 1.46 -15.68
C GLY A 499 -41.50 2.60 -14.68
N ASP A 500 -40.93 2.48 -13.48
CA ASP A 500 -41.03 3.51 -12.43
C ASP A 500 -39.85 4.51 -12.42
N GLN A 501 -38.92 4.38 -13.37
CA GLN A 501 -37.73 5.23 -13.43
C GLN A 501 -38.02 6.53 -14.19
N CYS A 502 -37.54 7.66 -13.68
CA CYS A 502 -37.75 8.96 -14.33
C CYS A 502 -37.00 9.09 -15.66
N ILE A 503 -35.81 8.48 -15.75
CA ILE A 503 -34.93 8.52 -16.92
C ILE A 503 -34.24 7.17 -17.00
N VAL A 504 -34.26 6.58 -18.19
CA VAL A 504 -33.60 5.31 -18.50
C VAL A 504 -32.81 5.51 -19.77
N HIS A 505 -31.59 5.00 -19.80
CA HIS A 505 -30.73 5.06 -20.98
C HIS A 505 -29.93 3.76 -21.10
N VAL A 506 -29.76 3.28 -22.32
CA VAL A 506 -28.87 2.16 -22.61
C VAL A 506 -27.45 2.71 -22.74
N LEU A 507 -26.63 2.46 -21.73
CA LEU A 507 -25.26 3.01 -21.65
C LEU A 507 -24.25 2.20 -22.49
N PHE A 508 -24.56 0.93 -22.73
CA PHE A 508 -23.78 0.04 -23.59
C PHE A 508 -24.69 -1.04 -24.17
N ASP A 509 -24.56 -1.29 -25.47
CA ASP A 509 -25.20 -2.42 -26.16
C ASP A 509 -24.13 -3.14 -26.98
N GLN A 510 -23.86 -4.39 -26.62
CA GLN A 510 -22.83 -5.20 -27.27
C GLN A 510 -23.14 -5.44 -28.75
N SER A 511 -24.40 -5.70 -29.11
CA SER A 511 -24.80 -5.98 -30.50
C SER A 511 -24.51 -4.77 -31.39
N ILE A 512 -24.81 -3.57 -30.89
CA ILE A 512 -24.46 -2.31 -31.58
C ILE A 512 -22.93 -2.15 -31.71
N ALA A 513 -22.19 -2.37 -30.62
CA ALA A 513 -20.74 -2.25 -30.62
C ALA A 513 -20.06 -3.22 -31.60
N GLU A 514 -20.57 -4.45 -31.72
CA GLU A 514 -20.05 -5.47 -32.63
C GLU A 514 -20.32 -5.15 -34.11
N THR A 515 -21.43 -4.45 -34.40
CA THR A 515 -21.80 -4.07 -35.78
C THR A 515 -21.13 -2.82 -36.32
N GLY A 516 -20.32 -2.11 -35.52
CA GLY A 516 -19.63 -0.88 -35.95
C GLY A 516 -20.19 0.41 -35.36
N GLY A 517 -21.07 0.32 -34.36
CA GLY A 517 -21.61 1.45 -33.62
C GLY A 517 -23.05 1.82 -34.01
N PRO A 518 -23.65 2.80 -33.30
CA PRO A 518 -25.07 3.13 -33.43
C PRO A 518 -25.46 3.75 -34.78
N ASP A 519 -24.48 4.24 -35.54
CA ASP A 519 -24.70 4.84 -36.86
C ASP A 519 -24.62 3.81 -38.01
N ASP A 520 -24.27 2.54 -37.75
CA ASP A 520 -24.25 1.51 -38.80
C ASP A 520 -25.69 1.14 -39.21
N PRO A 521 -26.05 1.19 -40.50
CA PRO A 521 -27.40 0.84 -40.97
C PRO A 521 -27.80 -0.62 -40.73
N ASN A 522 -26.86 -1.49 -40.35
CA ASN A 522 -27.08 -2.88 -39.97
C ASN A 522 -27.03 -3.09 -38.45
N ALA A 523 -26.83 -2.03 -37.66
CA ALA A 523 -26.81 -2.12 -36.22
C ALA A 523 -28.19 -2.53 -35.69
N ASN A 524 -28.25 -3.70 -35.06
CA ASN A 524 -29.47 -4.21 -34.46
C ASN A 524 -29.29 -4.21 -32.94
N PRO A 525 -29.98 -3.34 -32.19
CA PRO A 525 -29.84 -3.31 -30.74
C PRO A 525 -30.40 -4.59 -30.13
N ALA A 526 -29.71 -5.09 -29.11
CA ALA A 526 -30.20 -6.22 -28.32
C ALA A 526 -31.37 -5.81 -27.41
N VAL A 527 -31.42 -4.54 -27.03
CA VAL A 527 -32.49 -3.95 -26.23
C VAL A 527 -32.90 -2.60 -26.80
N ASN A 528 -34.21 -2.32 -26.82
CA ASN A 528 -34.72 -1.04 -27.28
C ASN A 528 -35.58 -0.38 -26.20
N LEU A 529 -35.42 0.93 -26.02
CA LEU A 529 -36.28 1.73 -25.14
C LEU A 529 -37.46 2.23 -25.96
N ILE A 530 -38.66 1.77 -25.60
CA ILE A 530 -39.90 2.16 -26.25
C ILE A 530 -40.51 3.31 -25.45
N ASP A 531 -40.70 4.47 -26.08
CA ASP A 531 -41.52 5.54 -25.52
C ASP A 531 -42.99 5.08 -25.51
N PRO A 532 -43.61 4.89 -24.34
CA PRO A 532 -44.98 4.41 -24.24
C PRO A 532 -46.02 5.44 -24.71
N LEU A 533 -45.63 6.70 -24.91
CA LEU A 533 -46.50 7.78 -25.38
C LEU A 533 -46.40 7.99 -26.90
N HIS A 534 -45.47 7.32 -27.57
CA HIS A 534 -45.33 7.40 -29.02
C HIS A 534 -46.16 6.30 -29.70
N GLU A 535 -46.89 6.65 -30.76
CA GLU A 535 -47.62 5.66 -31.55
C GLU A 535 -46.62 4.91 -32.43
N HIS A 536 -46.51 3.59 -32.23
CA HIS A 536 -45.65 2.72 -33.03
C HIS A 536 -46.51 1.92 -34.01
N SER A 537 -46.16 1.93 -35.30
CA SER A 537 -46.85 1.15 -36.32
C SER A 537 -45.86 0.31 -37.12
N GLU A 538 -46.06 -1.01 -37.12
CA GLU A 538 -45.34 -1.91 -38.02
C GLU A 538 -46.09 -1.99 -39.36
N PRO A 539 -45.41 -1.84 -40.52
CA PRO A 539 -46.01 -1.99 -41.84
C PRO A 539 -46.22 -3.48 -42.17
N TRP A 540 -46.93 -4.20 -41.30
CA TRP A 540 -47.46 -5.51 -41.63
C TRP A 540 -48.69 -5.33 -42.53
N LYS A 541 -48.58 -5.80 -43.78
CA LYS A 541 -49.74 -5.92 -44.66
C LYS A 541 -50.62 -7.06 -44.14
N LEU A 542 -51.65 -6.70 -43.39
CA LEU A 542 -52.78 -7.58 -43.15
C LEU A 542 -53.65 -7.57 -44.42
N ASP A 543 -53.61 -8.65 -45.20
CA ASP A 543 -54.43 -8.79 -46.41
C ASP A 543 -55.93 -8.86 -46.06
N ASN A 544 -56.26 -9.33 -44.85
CA ASN A 544 -57.58 -9.26 -44.26
C ASN A 544 -57.49 -9.09 -42.72
N PRO A 545 -57.53 -7.84 -42.20
CA PRO A 545 -57.38 -7.54 -40.78
C PRO A 545 -58.37 -8.31 -39.86
N GLU A 546 -59.56 -8.64 -40.34
CA GLU A 546 -60.61 -9.35 -39.56
C GLU A 546 -60.35 -10.86 -39.42
N LYS A 547 -59.44 -11.42 -40.23
CA LYS A 547 -59.01 -12.83 -40.18
C LYS A 547 -57.57 -13.00 -39.71
N ASP A 548 -56.72 -12.02 -39.99
CA ASP A 548 -55.26 -12.11 -39.81
C ASP A 548 -54.82 -11.65 -38.41
N LEU A 549 -55.64 -10.83 -37.73
CA LEU A 549 -55.46 -10.53 -36.30
C LEU A 549 -56.12 -11.63 -35.44
N PRO A 550 -55.51 -12.02 -34.30
CA PRO A 550 -56.16 -12.90 -33.34
C PRO A 550 -57.51 -12.28 -32.92
N GLN A 551 -58.62 -13.01 -33.11
CA GLN A 551 -59.98 -12.53 -32.82
C GLN A 551 -60.23 -12.20 -31.34
N SER A 552 -59.26 -12.49 -30.46
CA SER A 552 -59.26 -12.10 -29.07
C SER A 552 -57.90 -11.53 -28.68
N MET A 553 -57.60 -10.30 -29.08
CA MET A 553 -56.68 -9.50 -28.28
C MET A 553 -57.46 -9.03 -27.05
N LYS A 554 -57.22 -9.69 -25.91
CA LYS A 554 -57.62 -9.13 -24.63
C LYS A 554 -56.57 -8.07 -24.29
N PRO A 555 -56.90 -6.77 -24.23
CA PRO A 555 -55.97 -5.82 -23.66
C PRO A 555 -55.73 -6.22 -22.21
N GLU A 556 -54.47 -6.46 -21.83
CA GLU A 556 -54.11 -6.71 -20.43
C GLU A 556 -54.19 -5.40 -19.61
N PHE A 557 -54.11 -4.25 -20.28
CA PHE A 557 -54.27 -2.92 -19.68
C PHE A 557 -55.34 -2.10 -20.40
N SER A 558 -56.32 -1.62 -19.61
CA SER A 558 -57.25 -0.57 -20.00
C SER A 558 -56.56 0.79 -19.76
N LEU A 559 -56.43 1.61 -20.80
CA LEU A 559 -56.03 3.02 -20.69
C LEU A 559 -57.19 3.89 -20.14
N GLU A 560 -57.80 3.49 -19.02
CA GLU A 560 -58.53 4.48 -18.24
C GLU A 560 -57.51 5.42 -17.59
N PRO A 561 -57.69 6.74 -17.67
CA PRO A 561 -56.74 7.67 -17.08
C PRO A 561 -56.75 7.48 -15.56
N ALA A 562 -55.68 6.89 -15.03
CA ALA A 562 -55.43 6.89 -13.60
C ALA A 562 -55.33 8.35 -13.15
N VAL A 563 -56.37 8.82 -12.45
CA VAL A 563 -56.35 10.10 -11.75
C VAL A 563 -55.31 9.99 -10.63
N GLY A 564 -54.16 10.61 -10.87
CA GLY A 564 -53.26 11.07 -9.80
C GLY A 564 -52.09 10.16 -9.46
N VAL A 565 -51.03 10.22 -10.27
CA VAL A 565 -49.66 10.21 -9.74
C VAL A 565 -48.95 11.42 -10.34
N ARG A 566 -48.97 12.53 -9.61
CA ARG A 566 -48.02 13.62 -9.85
C ARG A 566 -46.70 13.17 -9.23
N CYS A 567 -45.62 13.16 -10.01
CA CYS A 567 -44.29 13.21 -9.44
C CYS A 567 -44.24 14.38 -8.43
N PRO A 568 -43.76 14.18 -7.19
CA PRO A 568 -43.55 15.31 -6.30
C PRO A 568 -42.54 16.23 -6.97
N ALA A 569 -42.94 17.49 -7.14
CA ALA A 569 -42.07 18.53 -7.62
C ALA A 569 -40.80 18.55 -6.76
N ALA A 570 -39.65 18.70 -7.42
CA ALA A 570 -38.40 19.03 -6.78
C ALA A 570 -38.62 20.21 -5.81
N ALA A 571 -38.35 19.98 -4.53
CA ALA A 571 -38.21 21.09 -3.59
C ALA A 571 -36.89 21.83 -3.91
N PRO A 572 -36.87 23.17 -3.76
CA PRO A 572 -35.74 24.02 -4.14
C PRO A 572 -34.46 23.74 -3.36
#